data_AF-A0A9W6WWY4-F1
#
_entry.id   AF-A0A9W6WWY4-F1
#
_cell.length_a   1.000
_cell.length_b   1.000
_cell.length_c   1.000
_cell.angle_alpha   90.00
_cell.angle_beta   90.00
_cell.angle_gamma   90.00
#
_symmetry.space_group_name_H-M   'P 1'
#
loop_
_entity.id
_entity.type
_entity.pdbx_description
1 polymer ?
#
loop_
_entity_poly.entity_id
_entity_poly.type
_entity_poly.pdbx_seq_one_letter_code
_entity_poly.pdbx_strand_id
1 'polypeptide(L)'
;MIAKKFSVALLLGYGYSKWCFWLPHKGVTVNQVFGKPIPVEKKADPSAEEIEKLHDQYERELVRIFDKYKEKYGYGYCTLHVR
;
A
#
# COMPACT_ATOMS: atom_id res chain seq x y z
N MET A 1 12.01 14.34 5.62
CA MET A 1 11.69 13.06 4.97
C MET A 1 10.78 13.31 3.78
N ILE A 2 11.28 13.12 2.56
CA ILE A 2 10.60 13.39 1.28
C ILE A 2 9.16 12.82 1.24
N ALA A 3 8.95 11.63 1.80
CA ALA A 3 7.63 11.01 1.93
C ALA A 3 6.59 11.88 2.69
N LYS A 4 7.01 12.65 3.70
CA LYS A 4 6.11 13.52 4.50
C LYS A 4 5.73 14.82 3.77
N LYS A 5 6.53 15.24 2.78
CA LYS A 5 6.32 16.46 1.99
C LYS A 5 5.50 16.21 0.73
N PHE A 6 5.65 15.03 0.12
CA PHE A 6 4.95 14.68 -1.12
C PHE A 6 3.80 13.69 -0.91
N SER A 7 3.65 13.10 0.29
CA SER A 7 2.66 12.05 0.57
C SER A 7 2.75 10.86 -0.39
N VAL A 8 3.96 10.57 -0.91
CA VAL A 8 4.21 9.46 -1.84
C VAL A 8 5.06 8.41 -1.13
N ALA A 9 4.60 7.16 -1.19
CA ALA A 9 5.43 5.99 -0.88
C ALA A 9 6.40 5.76 -2.05
N LEU A 10 7.69 6.00 -1.82
CA LEU A 10 8.72 5.64 -2.80
C LEU A 10 8.96 4.14 -2.70
N LEU A 11 8.57 3.39 -3.74
CA LEU A 11 8.90 1.98 -3.86
C LEU A 11 10.37 1.84 -4.26
N LEU A 12 11.18 1.33 -3.36
CA LEU A 12 12.56 0.94 -3.63
C LEU A 12 12.53 -0.50 -4.15
N GLY A 13 12.98 -0.71 -5.39
CA GLY A 13 13.25 -2.03 -5.94
C GLY A 13 14.69 -2.46 -5.63
N TYR A 14 15.01 -3.73 -5.84
CA TYR A 14 16.40 -4.17 -5.89
C TYR A 14 16.72 -4.64 -7.32
N GLY A 15 17.51 -3.86 -8.06
CA GLY A 15 18.15 -4.32 -9.30
C GLY A 15 17.99 -3.42 -10.53
N TYR A 16 19.11 -2.93 -11.05
CA TYR A 16 19.30 -2.55 -12.46
C TYR A 16 20.81 -2.51 -12.78
N SER A 17 21.61 -2.06 -11.82
CA SER A 17 23.08 -2.00 -11.86
C SER A 17 23.63 -1.74 -10.44
N LYS A 18 24.95 -1.92 -10.21
CA LYS A 18 25.64 -1.54 -8.95
C LYS A 18 25.39 -0.08 -8.55
N TRP A 19 25.17 0.81 -9.52
CA TRP A 19 24.98 2.25 -9.29
C TRP A 19 23.52 2.67 -9.11
N CYS A 20 22.56 1.91 -9.65
CA CYS A 20 21.13 2.20 -9.55
C CYS A 20 20.39 0.99 -8.96
N PHE A 21 20.88 0.48 -7.84
CA PHE A 21 20.37 -0.75 -7.24
C PHE A 21 18.96 -0.59 -6.68
N TRP A 22 18.49 0.64 -6.41
CA TRP A 22 17.14 0.92 -5.87
C TRP A 22 16.03 0.95 -6.94
N LEU A 23 16.38 0.77 -8.22
CA LEU A 23 15.41 0.67 -9.32
C LEU A 23 15.02 -0.79 -9.56
N PRO A 24 13.85 -1.06 -10.15
CA PRO A 24 13.47 -2.40 -10.61
C PRO A 24 14.23 -2.80 -11.89
N HIS A 25 14.36 -4.11 -12.13
CA HIS A 25 15.06 -4.65 -13.29
C HIS A 25 14.44 -4.20 -14.62
N LYS A 26 15.28 -4.03 -15.64
CA LYS A 26 14.83 -3.65 -16.98
C LYS A 26 13.83 -4.69 -17.51
N GLY A 27 12.68 -4.22 -18.01
CA GLY A 27 11.64 -5.09 -18.58
C GLY A 27 10.64 -5.63 -17.56
N VAL A 28 10.80 -5.33 -16.26
CA VAL A 28 9.79 -5.66 -15.25
C VAL A 28 8.74 -4.57 -15.19
N THR A 29 7.47 -4.93 -15.43
CA THR A 29 6.34 -4.03 -15.21
C THR A 29 6.00 -3.97 -13.73
N VAL A 30 6.13 -2.79 -13.12
CA VAL A 30 5.70 -2.54 -11.74
C VAL A 30 4.29 -1.96 -11.76
N ASN A 31 3.32 -2.70 -11.24
CA ASN A 31 1.94 -2.27 -11.14
C ASN A 31 1.67 -1.69 -9.75
N GLN A 32 1.05 -0.51 -9.70
CA GLN A 32 0.65 0.15 -8.46
C GLN A 32 -0.85 0.41 -8.49
N VAL A 33 -1.52 0.08 -7.39
CA VAL A 33 -2.95 0.33 -7.20
C VAL A 33 -3.10 1.16 -5.93
N PHE A 34 -3.74 2.31 -6.06
CA PHE A 34 -4.04 3.18 -4.92
C PHE A 34 -5.51 3.02 -4.54
N GLY A 35 -5.75 2.79 -3.25
CA GLY A 35 -7.08 2.77 -2.66
C GLY A 35 -7.68 4.17 -2.54
N LYS A 36 -8.93 4.21 -2.07
CA LYS A 36 -9.57 5.47 -1.71
C LYS A 36 -8.88 6.05 -0.47
N PRO A 37 -8.71 7.38 -0.36
CA PRO A 37 -8.24 7.99 0.88
C PRO A 37 -9.18 7.64 2.04
N ILE A 38 -8.60 7.37 3.21
CA ILE A 38 -9.34 7.22 4.46
C ILE A 38 -9.25 8.55 5.20
N PRO A 39 -10.36 9.27 5.43
CA PRO A 39 -10.35 10.50 6.20
C PRO A 39 -10.01 10.19 7.66
N VAL A 40 -9.03 10.91 8.21
CA VAL A 40 -8.58 10.74 9.60
C VAL A 40 -8.55 12.11 10.26
N GLU A 41 -9.18 12.21 11.42
CA GLU A 41 -9.11 13.40 12.26
C GLU A 41 -7.90 13.29 13.19
N LYS A 42 -7.08 14.34 13.23
CA LYS A 42 -5.92 14.37 14.12
C LYS A 42 -6.38 14.65 15.55
N LYS A 43 -6.29 13.64 16.41
CA LYS A 43 -6.59 13.74 17.84
C LYS A 43 -5.30 13.63 18.66
N ALA A 44 -5.16 14.42 19.72
CA ALA A 44 -3.96 14.44 20.56
C ALA A 44 -3.79 13.14 21.37
N ASP A 45 -4.92 12.59 21.85
CA ASP A 45 -4.97 11.36 22.64
C ASP A 45 -6.19 10.52 22.18
N PRO A 46 -6.04 9.74 21.10
CA PRO A 46 -7.10 8.84 20.63
C PRO A 46 -7.22 7.62 21.54
N SER A 47 -8.45 7.17 21.76
CA SER A 47 -8.73 5.93 22.47
C SER A 47 -8.37 4.70 21.61
N ALA A 48 -8.14 3.56 22.27
CA ALA A 48 -7.88 2.30 21.58
C ALA A 48 -9.02 1.91 20.62
N GLU A 49 -10.27 2.15 21.01
CA GLU A 49 -11.46 1.86 20.18
C GLU A 49 -11.51 2.70 18.90
N GLU A 50 -11.14 3.99 18.99
CA GLU A 50 -11.06 4.87 17.81
C GLU A 50 -9.97 4.41 16.84
N ILE A 51 -8.83 3.96 17.36
CA ILE A 51 -7.73 3.41 16.55
C ILE A 51 -8.19 2.12 15.87
N GLU A 52 -8.80 1.21 16.62
CA GLU A 52 -9.26 -0.08 16.11
C GLU A 52 -10.29 0.11 14.99
N LYS A 53 -11.27 1.00 15.19
CA LYS A 53 -12.28 1.31 14.17
C LYS A 53 -11.66 1.82 12.87
N LEU A 54 -10.63 2.65 12.95
CA LEU A 54 -9.89 3.14 11.77
C LEU A 54 -9.06 2.03 11.13
N HIS A 55 -8.44 1.15 11.94
CA HIS A 55 -7.69 0.01 11.46
C HIS A 55 -8.58 -0.98 10.70
N ASP A 56 -9.72 -1.34 11.28
CA ASP A 56 -10.74 -2.18 10.63
C ASP A 56 -11.18 -1.61 9.27
N GLN A 57 -11.35 -0.29 9.19
CA GLN A 57 -11.69 0.37 7.92
C GLN A 57 -10.55 0.23 6.91
N TYR A 58 -9.31 0.41 7.35
CA TYR A 58 -8.13 0.25 6.52
C TYR A 58 -8.01 -1.17 5.97
N GLU A 59 -8.18 -2.19 6.81
CA GLU A 59 -8.10 -3.58 6.40
C GLU A 59 -9.20 -3.99 5.43
N ARG A 60 -10.44 -3.57 5.69
CA ARG A 60 -11.55 -3.77 4.74
C ARG A 60 -11.26 -3.16 3.38
N GLU A 61 -10.69 -1.96 3.35
CA GLU A 61 -10.32 -1.31 2.08
C GLU A 61 -9.14 -2.02 1.39
N LEU A 62 -8.17 -2.56 2.14
CA LEU A 62 -7.08 -3.37 1.59
C LEU A 62 -7.60 -4.64 0.91
N VAL A 63 -8.48 -5.39 1.59
CA VAL A 63 -9.10 -6.60 1.02
C VAL A 63 -9.90 -6.24 -0.24
N ARG A 64 -10.73 -5.18 -0.17
CA ARG A 64 -11.53 -4.71 -1.30
C ARG A 64 -10.68 -4.36 -2.53
N ILE A 65 -9.56 -3.65 -2.36
CA ILE A 65 -8.69 -3.31 -3.49
C ILE A 65 -7.93 -4.53 -4.00
N PHE A 66 -7.49 -5.43 -3.12
CA PHE A 66 -6.82 -6.64 -3.53
C PHE A 66 -7.74 -7.50 -4.40
N ASP A 67 -8.95 -7.80 -3.93
CA ASP A 67 -9.91 -8.61 -4.69
C ASP A 67 -10.32 -7.97 -6.01
N LYS A 68 -10.43 -6.63 -6.06
CA LYS A 68 -10.74 -5.91 -7.30
C LYS A 68 -9.67 -6.08 -8.39
N TYR A 69 -8.39 -6.20 -8.01
CA TYR A 69 -7.28 -6.13 -8.95
C TYR A 69 -6.45 -7.42 -9.05
N LYS A 70 -6.65 -8.41 -8.17
CA LYS A 70 -5.85 -9.64 -8.12
C LYS A 70 -5.88 -10.42 -9.45
N GLU A 71 -7.04 -10.53 -10.08
CA GLU A 71 -7.18 -11.21 -11.39
C GLU A 71 -6.35 -10.51 -12.47
N LYS A 72 -6.45 -9.18 -12.55
CA LYS A 72 -5.75 -8.36 -13.54
C LYS A 72 -4.23 -8.53 -13.48
N TYR A 73 -3.68 -8.80 -12.30
CA TYR A 73 -2.24 -8.87 -12.07
C TYR A 73 -1.74 -10.28 -11.78
N GLY A 74 -2.54 -11.32 -12.03
CA GLY A 74 -2.12 -12.73 -11.96
C GLY A 74 -2.17 -13.35 -10.57
N TYR A 75 -2.89 -12.75 -9.62
CA TYR A 75 -3.06 -13.19 -8.24
C TYR A 75 -4.47 -13.75 -7.95
N GLY A 76 -5.22 -14.18 -8.97
CA GLY A 76 -6.62 -14.62 -8.82
C GLY A 76 -6.84 -15.69 -7.74
N TYR A 77 -5.91 -16.65 -7.65
CA TYR A 77 -5.93 -17.74 -6.66
C TYR A 77 -5.39 -17.36 -5.28
N CYS A 78 -4.86 -16.15 -5.13
CA CYS A 78 -4.31 -15.69 -3.86
C CYS A 78 -5.41 -15.08 -2.98
N THR A 79 -5.23 -15.22 -1.67
CA THR A 79 -6.06 -14.57 -0.65
C THR A 79 -5.17 -13.65 0.17
N LEU A 80 -5.65 -12.42 0.42
CA LEU A 80 -4.98 -11.50 1.32
C LEU A 80 -5.42 -11.80 2.76
N HIS A 81 -4.45 -12.04 3.64
CA HIS A 81 -4.70 -12.16 5.07
C HIS A 81 -4.33 -10.84 5.75
N VAL A 82 -5.33 -10.22 6.38
CA VAL A 82 -5.20 -9.05 7.26
C VAL A 82 -5.25 -9.50 8.72
N ARG A 83 -4.88 -8.61 9.66
CA ARG A 83 -4.61 -8.98 11.05
C ARG A 83 -5.88 -9.08 11.89
#